data_AF-A0A553QUE2-F1
#
_entry.id   AF-A0A553QUE2-F1
#
_cell.length_a   1.000
_cell.length_b   1.000
_cell.length_c   1.000
_cell.angle_alpha   90.00
_cell.angle_beta   90.00
_cell.angle_gamma   90.00
#
_symmetry.space_group_name_H-M   'P 1'
#
loop_
_entity.id
_entity.type
_entity.pdbx_description
1 polymer ?
#
loop_
_entity_poly.entity_id
_entity_poly.type
_entity_poly.pdbx_seq_one_letter_code
_entity_poly.pdbx_strand_id
1 'polypeptide(L)' 'MKDSRWRRAGDYTSHLIQSLIALVNDPQPEHPLRADLAEEYSKDRKKFFKNAEEFTKKHGEKRPVD' A
#
# COMPACT_ATOMS: atom_id res chain seq x y z
N MET A 1 -1.59 28.07 -9.84
CA MET A 1 -0.20 27.59 -9.64
C MET A 1 -0.29 26.27 -8.91
N LYS A 2 0.38 25.20 -9.38
CA LYS A 2 0.41 23.93 -8.65
C LYS A 2 1.28 24.14 -7.41
N ASP A 3 0.65 24.22 -6.25
CA ASP A 3 1.35 24.21 -4.97
C ASP A 3 2.03 22.85 -4.82
N SER A 4 3.32 22.84 -5.14
CA SER A 4 4.16 21.69 -4.87
C SER A 4 4.26 21.55 -3.36
N ARG A 5 3.47 20.63 -2.79
CA ARG A 5 3.33 20.31 -1.35
C ARG A 5 4.62 19.69 -0.76
N TRP A 6 5.78 20.10 -1.24
CA TRP A 6 7.08 19.69 -0.72
C TRP A 6 7.37 20.49 0.54
N ARG A 7 7.40 19.80 1.69
CA ARG A 7 7.78 20.35 3.00
C ARG A 7 9.25 20.05 3.31
N ARG A 8 9.79 20.56 4.42
CA ARG A 8 11.16 20.26 4.89
C ARG A 8 11.38 18.73 4.94
N ALA A 9 12.54 18.28 4.46
CA ALA A 9 12.81 16.86 4.18
C ALA A 9 12.64 15.91 5.39
N GLY A 10 12.97 16.35 6.61
CA GLY A 10 12.91 15.51 7.82
C GLY A 10 11.48 15.06 8.17
N ASP A 11 10.61 16.00 8.57
CA ASP A 11 9.21 15.72 8.92
C ASP A 11 8.42 15.11 7.75
N TYR A 12 8.77 15.52 6.53
CA TYR A 12 8.15 15.02 5.31
C TYR A 12 8.41 13.52 5.10
N THR A 13 9.63 13.04 5.35
CA THR A 13 9.98 11.63 5.13
C THR A 13 9.23 10.72 6.08
N SER A 14 9.19 11.05 7.38
CA SER A 14 8.41 10.28 8.36
C SER A 14 6.91 10.28 8.03
N HIS A 15 6.35 11.42 7.62
CA HIS A 15 4.96 11.51 7.21
C HIS A 15 4.65 10.68 5.96
N LEU A 16 5.56 10.68 4.98
CA LEU A 16 5.42 9.85 3.77
C LEU A 16 5.47 8.36 4.10
N ILE A 17 6.43 7.95 4.95
CA ILE A 17 6.55 6.55 5.38
C ILE A 17 5.26 6.10 6.09
N GLN A 18 4.75 6.90 7.03
CA GLN A 18 3.48 6.61 7.71
C GLN A 18 2.29 6.53 6.74
N SER A 19 2.23 7.44 5.76
CA SER A 19 1.16 7.44 4.75
C SER A 19 1.21 6.18 3.88
N LEU A 20 2.42 5.74 3.50
CA LEU A 20 2.59 4.51 2.72
C LEU A 20 2.23 3.26 3.53
N ILE A 21 2.63 3.20 4.80
CA ILE A 21 2.25 2.11 5.71
C ILE A 21 0.72 2.03 5.84
N ALA A 22 0.06 3.17 6.03
CA ALA A 22 -1.40 3.23 6.11
C ALA A 22 -2.07 2.68 4.84
N LEU A 23 -1.60 3.08 3.66
CA LEU A 23 -2.14 2.62 2.37
C LEU A 23 -1.93 1.12 2.13
N VAL A 24 -0.80 0.56 2.57
CA VAL A 24 -0.55 -0.89 2.46
C VAL A 24 -1.46 -1.68 3.39
N ASN A 25 -1.72 -1.17 4.60
CA ASN A 25 -2.59 -1.82 5.57
C ASN A 25 -4.08 -1.68 5.23
N ASP A 26 -4.48 -0.53 4.69
CA ASP A 26 -5.85 -0.24 4.26
C ASP A 26 -5.86 0.29 2.81
N PRO A 27 -5.95 -0.62 1.82
CA PRO A 27 -5.98 -0.26 0.42
C PRO A 27 -7.18 0.63 0.06
N GLN A 28 -6.98 1.60 -0.84
CA GLN A 28 -8.02 2.51 -1.34
C GLN A 28 -8.51 2.10 -2.74
N PRO A 29 -9.53 1.22 -2.86
CA PRO A 29 -10.00 0.71 -4.15
C PRO A 29 -10.65 1.79 -5.04
N GLU A 30 -11.14 2.90 -4.47
CA GLU A 30 -11.69 4.05 -5.21
C GLU A 30 -10.65 4.88 -5.98
N HIS A 31 -9.37 4.75 -5.63
CA HIS A 31 -8.27 5.46 -6.29
C HIS A 31 -7.14 4.51 -6.70
N PRO A 32 -7.41 3.51 -7.56
CA PRO A 32 -6.48 2.42 -7.77
C PRO A 32 -5.40 2.79 -8.79
N LEU A 33 -4.17 2.37 -8.50
CA LEU A 33 -3.12 2.29 -9.53
C LEU A 33 -3.30 1.05 -10.42
N ARG A 34 -3.88 -0.02 -9.85
CA ARG A 34 -4.14 -1.29 -10.52
C ARG A 34 -5.63 -1.65 -10.40
N ALA A 35 -6.38 -1.39 -11.46
CA ALA A 35 -7.83 -1.56 -11.47
C ALA A 35 -8.27 -3.02 -11.29
N ASP A 36 -7.51 -3.98 -11.84
CA ASP A 36 -7.73 -5.42 -11.70
C ASP A 36 -7.71 -5.87 -10.23
N LEU A 37 -6.69 -5.42 -9.48
CA LEU A 37 -6.55 -5.75 -8.07
C LEU A 37 -7.59 -5.04 -7.21
N ALA A 38 -7.95 -3.80 -7.54
CA ALA A 38 -8.96 -3.06 -6.81
C ALA A 38 -10.37 -3.66 -6.98
N GLU A 39 -10.68 -4.15 -8.18
CA GLU A 39 -11.90 -4.89 -8.45
C GLU A 39 -11.92 -6.21 -7.67
N GLU A 40 -10.81 -6.98 -7.67
CA GLU A 40 -10.71 -8.21 -6.88
C GLU A 40 -10.85 -7.94 -5.38
N TYR A 41 -10.17 -6.91 -4.86
CA TYR A 41 -10.29 -6.48 -3.47
C TYR A 41 -11.73 -6.10 -3.10
N SER A 42 -12.46 -5.45 -4.00
CA SER A 42 -13.82 -4.97 -3.75
C SER A 42 -14.88 -6.07 -3.88
N LYS A 43 -14.71 -7.00 -4.83
CA LYS A 43 -15.70 -8.03 -5.16
C LYS A 43 -15.43 -9.39 -4.51
N ASP A 44 -14.17 -9.76 -4.31
CA ASP A 44 -13.75 -11.04 -3.71
C ASP A 44 -12.52 -10.86 -2.80
N ARG A 45 -12.75 -10.28 -1.62
CA ARG A 45 -11.69 -10.10 -0.60
C ARG A 45 -10.97 -11.39 -0.25
N LYS A 46 -11.66 -12.54 -0.23
CA LYS A 46 -11.05 -13.82 0.16
C LYS A 46 -9.99 -14.24 -0.85
N LYS A 47 -10.33 -14.17 -2.14
CA LYS A 47 -9.38 -14.45 -3.22
C LYS A 47 -8.22 -13.45 -3.23
N PHE A 48 -8.50 -12.16 -3.05
CA PHE A 48 -7.45 -11.14 -2.94
C PHE A 48 -6.45 -11.47 -1.83
N PHE A 49 -6.91 -11.74 -0.61
CA PHE A 49 -6.00 -12.00 0.51
C PHE A 49 -5.20 -13.29 0.33
N LYS A 50 -5.79 -14.33 -0.26
CA LYS A 50 -5.06 -15.56 -0.61
C LYS A 50 -3.93 -15.26 -1.60
N ASN A 51 -4.22 -14.54 -2.67
CA ASN A 51 -3.23 -14.16 -3.67
C ASN A 51 -2.14 -13.27 -3.07
N ALA A 52 -2.52 -12.30 -2.23
CA ALA A 52 -1.58 -11.41 -1.55
C ALA A 52 -0.65 -12.16 -0.60
N GLU A 53 -1.16 -13.16 0.13
CA GLU A 53 -0.37 -14.03 0.99
C GLU A 53 0.63 -14.86 0.17
N GLU A 54 0.18 -15.50 -0.92
CA GLU A 54 1.04 -16.28 -1.81
C GLU A 54 2.13 -15.40 -2.46
N PHE A 55 1.77 -14.19 -2.90
CA PHE A 55 2.72 -13.23 -3.46
C PHE A 55 3.76 -12.79 -2.43
N THR A 56 3.32 -12.49 -1.19
CA THR A 56 4.21 -12.10 -0.10
C THR A 56 5.16 -13.24 0.28
N LYS A 57 4.71 -14.50 0.29
CA LYS A 57 5.57 -15.66 0.54
C LYS A 57 6.66 -15.83 -0.51
N LYS A 58 6.37 -15.50 -1.77
CA LYS A 58 7.29 -15.69 -2.90
C LYS A 58 8.27 -14.54 -3.07
N HIS A 59 7.85 -13.30 -2.75
CA HIS A 59 8.58 -12.08 -3.11
C HIS A 59 8.83 -11.13 -1.95
N GLY A 60 8.24 -11.38 -0.77
CA GLY A 60 8.39 -10.52 0.40
C GLY A 60 9.74 -10.67 1.07
N GLU A 61 10.28 -9.56 1.57
CA GLU A 61 11.45 -9.56 2.44
C GLU A 61 11.17 -10.29 3.76
N LYS A 62 12.23 -10.82 4.38
CA LYS A 62 12.12 -11.43 5.71
C LYS A 62 11.74 -10.36 6.72
N ARG A 63 10.75 -10.66 7.55
CA ARG A 63 10.39 -9.78 8.67
C ARG A 63 11.51 -9.79 9.72
N PRO A 64 11.85 -8.63 10.31
CA PRO A 64 12.73 -8.57 11.47
C PRO A 64 12.19 -9.47 12.60
N VAL A 65 13.09 -10.07 13.37
CA VAL A 65 12.76 -11.07 14.41
C VAL A 65 12.74 -10.47 15.82
N ASP A 66 12.88 -9.14 15.91
CA ASP A 66 13.10 -8.38 17.14
C ASP A 66 11.85 -7.60 17.58
#